data_AF-A0A9X9QP18-F1
#
_entry.id   AF-A0A9X9QP18-F1
#
_cell.length_a   1.000
_cell.length_b   1.000
_cell.length_c   1.000
_cell.angle_alpha   90.00
_cell.angle_beta   90.00
_cell.angle_gamma   90.00
#
_symmetry.space_group_name_H-M   'P 1'
#
loop_
_entity.id
_entity.type
_entity.pdbx_description
1 polymer ?
#
loop_
_entity_poly.entity_id
_entity_poly.type
_entity_poly.pdbx_seq_one_letter_code
_entity_poly.pdbx_strand_id
1 'polypeptide(L)'
;MLWWDSYKHTVKPNSHDNTRKLLYNHILPLFGDYKLNKLSTPLIQSIINKLADKTNKGEKGSYLHYDKINALNKRILQYDVVMQAIPFNPAREVILPRNTQKAKRQKVKHFENRELRQFLDYMNSLDLDRYRYSYELTLYKFLLATGCRINEALALSWEDIDLDNAVVHITKTLNYKQEINSPKSKASYRDISIDSETVSMLKAYQRMQIQEAWKLGRSEKVVFSDFIHEYPNNRTLQTRLRTHFKNAGVPNIGFHGFRHTHASLLLNSGIPYKELQTRLGHSTISMTMNIYSHLSKENEKKAVSYFEKAISSI
;
A
#
# COMPACT_ATOMS: atom_id res chain seq x y z
N MET A 1 -23.40 -8.13 17.97
CA MET A 1 -22.29 -8.02 18.94
C MET A 1 -22.09 -6.54 19.19
N LEU A 2 -22.44 -6.04 20.38
CA LEU A 2 -22.53 -4.60 20.69
C LEU A 2 -21.26 -3.81 20.32
N TRP A 3 -20.08 -4.36 20.58
CA TRP A 3 -18.81 -3.74 20.19
C TRP A 3 -18.72 -3.44 18.68
N TRP A 4 -19.16 -4.38 17.83
CA TRP A 4 -19.09 -4.23 16.38
C TRP A 4 -20.00 -3.12 15.88
N ASP A 5 -21.21 -3.05 16.44
CA ASP A 5 -22.21 -2.05 16.07
C ASP A 5 -21.76 -0.64 16.43
N SER A 6 -21.02 -0.47 17.53
CA SER A 6 -20.37 0.80 17.87
C SER A 6 -19.13 1.08 17.00
N TYR A 7 -18.26 0.08 16.80
CA TYR A 7 -16.97 0.26 16.14
C TYR A 7 -17.10 0.64 14.66
N LYS A 8 -18.08 0.07 13.93
CA LYS A 8 -18.22 0.26 12.47
C LYS A 8 -18.37 1.73 12.05
N HIS A 9 -18.88 2.58 12.95
CA HIS A 9 -19.06 4.01 12.70
C HIS A 9 -17.79 4.86 12.94
N THR A 10 -16.77 4.29 13.58
CA THR A 10 -15.54 5.03 13.94
C THR A 10 -14.43 4.95 12.89
N VAL A 11 -14.63 4.19 11.80
CA VAL A 11 -13.57 3.85 10.85
C VAL A 11 -14.02 3.94 9.39
N LYS A 12 -13.07 4.27 8.49
CA LYS A 12 -13.29 4.29 7.04
C LYS A 12 -13.60 2.88 6.49
N PRO A 13 -14.27 2.75 5.32
CA PRO A 13 -14.71 1.46 4.78
C PRO A 13 -13.62 0.37 4.68
N ASN A 14 -12.40 0.71 4.25
CA ASN A 14 -11.31 -0.28 4.18
C ASN A 14 -10.93 -0.82 5.56
N SER A 15 -10.94 0.02 6.60
CA SER A 15 -10.67 -0.40 7.97
C SER A 15 -11.83 -1.25 8.52
N HIS A 16 -13.06 -0.87 8.19
CA HIS A 16 -14.26 -1.63 8.52
C HIS A 16 -14.18 -3.07 7.97
N ASP A 17 -13.92 -3.25 6.66
CA ASP A 17 -13.81 -4.57 6.04
C ASP A 17 -12.66 -5.42 6.62
N ASN A 18 -11.49 -4.81 6.84
CA ASN A 18 -10.35 -5.51 7.43
C ASN A 18 -10.63 -5.99 8.86
N THR A 19 -11.25 -5.15 9.69
CA THR A 19 -11.60 -5.55 11.06
C THR A 19 -12.73 -6.58 11.06
N ARG A 20 -13.71 -6.47 10.14
CA ARG A 20 -14.76 -7.49 9.97
C ARG A 20 -14.14 -8.85 9.70
N LYS A 21 -13.25 -8.93 8.71
CA LYS A 21 -12.57 -10.19 8.36
C LYS A 21 -11.79 -10.76 9.54
N LEU A 22 -11.07 -9.92 10.30
CA LEU A 22 -10.34 -10.37 11.47
C LEU A 22 -11.28 -10.86 12.58
N LEU A 23 -12.41 -10.17 12.80
CA LEU A 23 -13.44 -10.55 13.76
C LEU A 23 -14.04 -11.93 13.43
N TYR A 24 -14.58 -12.09 12.23
CA TYR A 24 -15.32 -13.31 11.85
C TYR A 24 -14.42 -14.50 11.53
N ASN A 25 -13.23 -14.29 10.95
CA ASN A 25 -12.36 -15.39 10.56
C ASN A 25 -11.41 -15.85 11.67
N HIS A 26 -11.20 -15.02 12.71
CA HIS A 26 -10.23 -15.32 13.75
C HIS A 26 -10.75 -15.11 15.17
N ILE A 27 -11.33 -13.95 15.50
CA ILE A 27 -11.75 -13.68 16.88
C ILE A 27 -12.92 -14.58 17.29
N LEU A 28 -14.01 -14.61 16.52
CA LEU A 28 -15.19 -15.41 16.85
C LEU A 28 -14.87 -16.91 16.88
N PRO A 29 -14.13 -17.50 15.92
CA PRO A 29 -13.72 -18.91 16.01
C PRO A 29 -12.83 -19.26 17.20
N LEU A 30 -12.08 -18.30 17.74
CA LEU A 30 -11.16 -18.54 18.87
C LEU A 30 -11.81 -18.29 20.23
N PHE A 31 -12.67 -17.28 20.32
CA PHE A 31 -13.17 -16.75 21.59
C PHE A 31 -14.71 -16.69 21.69
N GLY A 32 -15.42 -16.83 20.57
CA GLY A 32 -16.87 -16.56 20.48
C GLY A 32 -17.76 -17.50 21.29
N ASP A 33 -17.32 -18.74 21.51
CA ASP A 33 -18.07 -19.75 22.28
C ASP A 33 -17.85 -19.63 23.80
N TYR A 34 -16.89 -18.81 24.24
CA TYR A 34 -16.62 -18.61 25.66
C TYR A 34 -17.56 -17.56 26.24
N LYS A 35 -18.14 -17.87 27.40
CA LYS A 35 -18.78 -16.85 28.24
C LYS A 35 -17.73 -15.84 28.68
N LEU A 36 -18.08 -14.56 28.73
CA LEU A 36 -17.15 -13.47 29.11
C LEU A 36 -16.45 -13.72 30.45
N ASN A 37 -17.17 -14.23 31.45
CA ASN A 37 -16.60 -14.55 32.77
C ASN A 37 -15.70 -15.80 32.80
N LYS A 38 -15.61 -16.55 31.71
CA LYS A 38 -14.70 -17.68 31.53
C LYS A 38 -13.46 -17.33 30.71
N LEU A 39 -13.42 -16.15 30.09
CA LEU A 39 -12.23 -15.63 29.44
C LEU A 39 -11.24 -15.13 30.49
N SER A 40 -10.28 -15.97 30.85
CA SER A 40 -9.20 -15.63 31.79
C SER A 40 -7.89 -15.31 31.06
N THR A 41 -7.01 -14.55 31.70
CA THR A 41 -5.67 -14.25 31.15
C THR A 41 -4.90 -15.52 30.77
N PRO A 42 -4.85 -16.59 31.62
CA PRO A 42 -4.16 -17.83 31.25
C PRO A 42 -4.76 -18.53 30.02
N LEU A 43 -6.08 -18.51 29.86
CA LEU A 43 -6.74 -19.09 28.69
C LEU A 43 -6.35 -18.34 27.41
N ILE A 44 -6.45 -17.01 27.43
CA ILE A 44 -6.10 -16.18 26.27
C ILE A 44 -4.61 -16.33 25.95
N GLN A 45 -3.73 -16.35 26.96
CA GLN A 45 -2.30 -16.60 26.80
C GLN A 45 -2.04 -17.96 26.13
N SER A 46 -2.72 -19.03 26.57
CA SER A 46 -2.60 -20.36 25.97
C SER A 46 -3.01 -20.36 24.49
N ILE A 47 -4.10 -19.68 24.14
CA ILE A 47 -4.56 -19.55 22.75
C ILE A 47 -3.53 -18.80 21.90
N ILE A 48 -3.02 -17.67 22.38
CA ILE A 48 -2.01 -16.88 21.67
C ILE A 48 -0.70 -17.67 21.52
N ASN A 49 -0.26 -18.40 22.54
CA ASN A 49 0.92 -19.27 22.46
C ASN A 49 0.75 -20.35 21.38
N LYS A 50 -0.41 -21.03 21.35
CA LYS A 50 -0.71 -22.02 20.30
C LYS A 50 -0.65 -21.41 18.91
N LEU A 51 -1.20 -20.21 18.71
CA LEU A 51 -1.10 -19.52 17.41
C LEU A 51 0.34 -19.17 17.04
N ALA A 52 1.13 -18.70 18.02
CA ALA A 52 2.52 -18.37 17.82
C ALA A 52 3.36 -19.61 17.47
N ASP A 53 3.16 -20.73 18.17
CA ASP A 53 3.87 -21.99 17.93
C ASP A 53 3.61 -22.52 16.53
N LYS A 54 2.33 -22.62 16.13
CA LYS A 54 1.97 -23.05 14.77
C LYS A 54 2.59 -22.15 13.71
N THR A 55 2.54 -20.83 13.93
CA THR A 55 3.12 -19.86 13.01
C THR A 55 4.63 -19.99 12.93
N ASN A 56 5.31 -20.05 14.07
CA ASN A 56 6.77 -20.10 14.15
C ASN A 56 7.33 -21.42 13.59
N LYS A 57 6.59 -22.53 13.73
CA LYS A 57 6.89 -23.82 13.07
C LYS A 57 6.64 -23.82 11.55
N GLY A 58 6.00 -22.79 11.02
CA GLY A 58 5.69 -22.69 9.59
C GLY A 58 4.56 -23.63 9.15
N GLU A 59 3.67 -24.01 10.07
CA GLU A 59 2.56 -24.91 9.76
C GLU A 59 1.62 -24.29 8.71
N LYS A 60 1.17 -25.13 7.76
CA LYS A 60 0.24 -24.71 6.70
C LYS A 60 -1.07 -24.23 7.33
N GLY A 61 -1.55 -23.05 6.90
CA GLY A 61 -2.77 -22.45 7.43
C GLY A 61 -2.58 -21.64 8.72
N SER A 62 -1.36 -21.56 9.27
CA SER A 62 -1.07 -20.67 10.40
C SER A 62 -1.27 -19.19 10.02
N TYR A 63 -1.79 -18.40 10.98
CA TYR A 63 -2.03 -16.98 10.77
C TYR A 63 -0.83 -16.15 11.21
N LEU A 64 -0.08 -15.65 10.22
CA LEU A 64 1.13 -14.85 10.45
C LEU A 64 0.93 -13.64 11.36
N HIS A 65 -0.27 -13.07 11.41
CA HIS A 65 -0.55 -11.81 12.10
C HIS A 65 -1.33 -12.00 13.41
N TYR A 66 -0.98 -13.01 14.21
CA TYR A 66 -1.59 -13.24 15.53
C TYR A 66 -1.44 -12.04 16.49
N ASP A 67 -0.49 -11.13 16.23
CA ASP A 67 -0.39 -9.83 16.90
C ASP A 67 -1.65 -8.97 16.72
N LYS A 68 -2.24 -8.99 15.52
CA LYS A 68 -3.49 -8.30 15.23
C LYS A 68 -4.69 -8.96 15.91
N ILE A 69 -4.69 -10.29 16.02
CA ILE A 69 -5.73 -11.04 16.76
C ILE A 69 -5.70 -10.59 18.22
N ASN A 70 -4.53 -10.62 18.87
CA ASN A 70 -4.40 -10.20 20.27
C ASN A 70 -4.84 -8.73 20.47
N ALA A 71 -4.39 -7.82 19.59
CA ALA A 71 -4.75 -6.41 19.67
C ALA A 71 -6.26 -6.16 19.53
N LEU A 72 -6.92 -6.87 18.59
CA LEU A 72 -8.36 -6.74 18.40
C LEU A 72 -9.14 -7.34 19.59
N ASN A 73 -8.72 -8.52 20.09
CA ASN A 73 -9.31 -9.14 21.26
C ASN A 73 -9.22 -8.22 22.49
N LYS A 74 -8.04 -7.65 22.74
CA LYS A 74 -7.83 -6.68 23.82
C LYS A 74 -8.73 -5.46 23.68
N ARG A 75 -8.94 -4.96 22.45
CA ARG A 75 -9.85 -3.82 22.19
C ARG A 75 -11.32 -4.16 22.42
N ILE A 76 -11.76 -5.37 22.04
CA ILE A 76 -13.12 -5.85 22.26
C ILE A 76 -13.39 -5.98 23.76
N LEU A 77 -12.52 -6.68 24.49
CA LEU A 77 -12.69 -6.88 25.93
C LEU A 77 -12.55 -5.58 26.73
N GLN A 78 -11.78 -4.60 26.23
CA GLN A 78 -11.74 -3.26 26.84
C GLN A 78 -13.09 -2.54 26.74
N TYR A 79 -13.83 -2.74 25.65
CA TYR A 79 -15.17 -2.19 25.51
C TYR A 79 -16.15 -2.86 26.49
N ASP A 80 -16.02 -4.16 26.72
CA ASP A 80 -16.84 -4.86 27.70
C ASP A 80 -16.59 -4.37 29.13
N VAL A 81 -15.36 -3.93 29.46
CA VAL A 81 -15.08 -3.22 30.72
C VAL A 81 -15.82 -1.88 30.78
N VAL A 82 -15.77 -1.08 29.70
CA VAL A 82 -16.46 0.22 29.63
C VAL A 82 -17.98 0.05 29.75
N MET A 83 -18.53 -1.02 29.18
CA MET A 83 -19.94 -1.39 29.29
C MET A 83 -20.29 -2.10 30.59
N GLN A 84 -19.35 -2.19 31.55
CA GLN A 84 -19.51 -2.82 32.85
C GLN A 84 -19.93 -4.30 32.79
N ALA A 85 -19.71 -4.98 31.66
CA ALA A 85 -20.01 -6.40 31.48
C ALA A 85 -18.95 -7.30 32.15
N ILE A 86 -17.72 -6.79 32.30
CA ILE A 86 -16.63 -7.44 33.05
C ILE A 86 -15.87 -6.39 33.87
N PRO A 87 -15.33 -6.75 35.05
CA PRO A 87 -14.67 -5.78 35.94
C PRO A 87 -13.29 -5.34 35.46
N PHE A 88 -12.61 -6.16 34.66
CA PHE A 88 -11.29 -5.86 34.10
C PHE A 88 -11.09 -6.60 32.78
N ASN A 89 -10.12 -6.17 31.99
CA ASN A 89 -9.81 -6.75 30.68
C ASN A 89 -8.81 -7.92 30.83
N PRO A 90 -9.22 -9.19 30.63
CA PRO A 90 -8.35 -10.35 30.82
C PRO A 90 -7.28 -10.48 29.72
N ALA A 91 -7.42 -9.77 28.58
CA ALA A 91 -6.39 -9.73 27.54
C ALA A 91 -5.33 -8.64 27.79
N ARG A 92 -5.47 -7.83 28.85
CA ARG A 92 -4.60 -6.67 29.07
C ARG A 92 -3.13 -7.07 29.24
N GLU A 93 -2.88 -8.09 30.05
CA GLU A 93 -1.56 -8.57 30.46
C GLU A 93 -1.09 -9.80 29.66
N VAL A 94 -1.76 -10.12 28.54
CA VAL A 94 -1.33 -11.20 27.65
C VAL A 94 -0.02 -10.80 26.97
N ILE A 95 1.00 -11.62 27.21
CA ILE A 95 2.34 -11.46 26.63
C ILE A 95 2.31 -11.99 25.21
N LEU A 96 2.67 -11.14 24.26
CA LEU A 96 2.73 -11.51 22.85
C LEU A 96 4.04 -12.24 22.54
N PRO A 97 4.02 -13.52 22.12
CA PRO A 97 5.24 -14.23 21.76
C PRO A 97 5.94 -13.61 20.54
N ARG A 98 7.25 -13.82 20.43
CA ARG A 98 8.05 -13.33 19.30
C ARG A 98 7.65 -14.04 18.01
N ASN A 99 7.43 -13.26 16.95
CA ASN A 99 7.10 -13.78 15.62
C ASN A 99 8.34 -13.89 14.74
N THR A 100 8.94 -15.08 14.67
CA THR A 100 10.18 -15.32 13.92
C THR A 100 9.94 -15.33 12.42
N GLN A 101 8.76 -15.78 11.95
CA GLN A 101 8.44 -15.81 10.52
C GLN A 101 8.13 -14.44 9.95
N LYS A 102 7.47 -13.56 10.71
CA LYS A 102 7.18 -12.18 10.27
C LYS A 102 8.48 -11.39 10.07
N ALA A 103 9.49 -11.62 10.91
CA ALA A 103 10.81 -11.00 10.77
C ALA A 103 11.50 -11.38 9.44
N LYS A 104 11.41 -12.66 9.03
CA LYS A 104 11.99 -13.13 7.75
C LYS A 104 11.36 -12.47 6.51
N ARG A 105 10.14 -11.94 6.60
CA ARG A 105 9.38 -11.38 5.48
C ARG A 105 9.50 -9.87 5.28
N GLN A 106 10.27 -9.15 6.10
CA GLN A 106 10.31 -7.68 6.08
C GLN A 106 11.08 -7.04 4.90
N LYS A 107 11.57 -7.79 3.91
CA LYS A 107 12.23 -7.18 2.76
C LYS A 107 11.22 -6.34 1.96
N VAL A 108 11.51 -5.04 1.86
CA VAL A 108 10.75 -4.09 1.03
C VAL A 108 10.86 -4.54 -0.41
N LYS A 109 9.72 -4.88 -1.02
CA LYS A 109 9.69 -5.30 -2.41
C LYS A 109 9.76 -4.08 -3.32
N HIS A 110 10.84 -3.97 -4.09
CA HIS A 110 11.04 -2.99 -5.13
C HIS A 110 11.86 -3.64 -6.25
N PHE A 111 11.93 -2.99 -7.41
CA PHE A 111 12.81 -3.45 -8.48
C PHE A 111 14.22 -2.93 -8.30
N GLU A 112 15.20 -3.78 -8.59
CA GLU A 112 16.53 -3.33 -8.96
C GLU A 112 16.53 -2.72 -10.36
N ASN A 113 17.55 -1.92 -10.71
CA ASN A 113 17.62 -1.23 -12.01
C ASN A 113 17.50 -2.19 -13.20
N ARG A 114 18.11 -3.38 -13.12
CA ARG A 114 18.03 -4.40 -14.17
C ARG A 114 16.61 -4.94 -14.31
N GLU A 115 15.96 -5.27 -13.20
CA GLU A 115 14.59 -5.81 -13.18
C GLU A 115 13.57 -4.79 -13.68
N LEU A 116 13.75 -3.52 -13.33
CA LEU A 116 12.91 -2.43 -13.80
C LEU A 116 13.02 -2.27 -15.32
N ARG A 117 14.25 -2.25 -15.87
CA ARG A 117 14.47 -2.19 -17.32
C ARG A 117 13.80 -3.37 -18.02
N GLN A 118 14.07 -4.58 -17.55
CA GLN A 118 13.48 -5.81 -18.09
C GLN A 118 11.93 -5.78 -18.08
N PHE A 119 11.32 -5.27 -17.01
CA PHE A 119 9.87 -5.10 -16.93
C PHE A 119 9.35 -4.07 -17.94
N LEU A 120 10.00 -2.91 -18.07
CA LEU A 120 9.58 -1.87 -19.01
C LEU A 120 9.79 -2.30 -20.46
N ASP A 121 10.89 -2.97 -20.78
CA ASP A 121 11.17 -3.51 -22.11
C ASP A 121 10.09 -4.53 -22.53
N TYR A 122 9.71 -5.43 -21.61
CA TYR A 122 8.59 -6.33 -21.82
C TYR A 122 7.26 -5.58 -22.04
N MET A 123 6.95 -4.56 -21.24
CA MET A 123 5.71 -3.81 -21.42
C MET A 123 5.68 -3.04 -22.74
N ASN A 124 6.82 -2.50 -23.19
CA ASN A 124 6.94 -1.81 -24.46
C ASN A 124 6.90 -2.75 -25.68
N SER A 125 7.18 -4.05 -25.50
CA SER A 125 7.10 -5.05 -26.59
C SER A 125 5.68 -5.59 -26.82
N LEU A 126 4.72 -5.23 -25.97
CA LEU A 126 3.31 -5.56 -26.16
C LEU A 126 2.70 -4.73 -27.29
N ASP A 127 1.58 -5.21 -27.83
CA ASP A 127 0.79 -4.54 -28.85
C ASP A 127 0.09 -3.29 -28.26
N LEU A 128 0.77 -2.15 -28.26
CA LEU A 128 0.28 -0.90 -27.66
C LEU A 128 -0.89 -0.26 -28.42
N ASP A 129 -1.21 -0.74 -29.62
CA ASP A 129 -2.44 -0.34 -30.33
C ASP A 129 -3.68 -0.88 -29.59
N ARG A 130 -3.52 -1.96 -28.80
CA ARG A 130 -4.58 -2.42 -27.90
C ARG A 130 -4.67 -1.49 -26.70
N TYR A 131 -5.84 -0.86 -26.55
CA TYR A 131 -6.13 0.05 -25.43
C TYR A 131 -5.68 -0.48 -24.08
N ARG A 132 -5.99 -1.75 -23.81
CA ARG A 132 -5.65 -2.39 -22.55
C ARG A 132 -4.17 -2.34 -22.20
N TYR A 133 -3.27 -2.63 -23.15
CA TYR A 133 -1.83 -2.66 -22.87
C TYR A 133 -1.25 -1.25 -22.72
N SER A 134 -1.72 -0.30 -23.52
CA SER A 134 -1.36 1.12 -23.36
C SER A 134 -1.86 1.71 -22.03
N TYR A 135 -3.10 1.37 -21.63
CA TYR A 135 -3.65 1.72 -20.31
C TYR A 135 -2.79 1.15 -19.17
N GLU A 136 -2.48 -0.15 -19.21
CA GLU A 136 -1.70 -0.83 -18.18
C GLU A 136 -0.27 -0.27 -18.10
N LEU A 137 0.38 -0.06 -19.25
CA LEU A 137 1.72 0.54 -19.32
C LEU A 137 1.74 1.96 -18.77
N THR A 138 0.77 2.80 -19.17
CA THR A 138 0.66 4.19 -18.69
C THR A 138 0.46 4.23 -17.18
N LEU A 139 -0.43 3.38 -16.64
CA LEU A 139 -0.64 3.28 -15.19
C LEU A 139 0.64 2.90 -14.45
N TYR A 140 1.40 1.91 -14.93
CA TYR A 140 2.62 1.47 -14.25
C TYR A 140 3.74 2.52 -14.33
N LYS A 141 3.94 3.16 -15.49
CA LYS A 141 4.89 4.27 -15.64
C LYS A 141 4.50 5.46 -14.77
N PHE A 142 3.21 5.80 -14.70
CA PHE A 142 2.72 6.87 -13.84
C PHE A 142 2.98 6.61 -12.34
N LEU A 143 2.71 5.38 -11.87
CA LEU A 143 3.01 4.99 -10.49
C LEU A 143 4.51 5.06 -10.19
N LEU A 144 5.34 4.69 -11.17
CA LEU A 144 6.79 4.77 -11.05
C LEU A 144 7.30 6.21 -11.04
N ALA A 145 6.77 7.12 -11.86
CA ALA A 145 7.22 8.51 -11.93
C ALA A 145 6.75 9.35 -10.72
N THR A 146 5.54 9.08 -10.21
CA THR A 146 4.94 9.88 -9.14
C THR A 146 5.20 9.28 -7.74
N GLY A 147 5.37 7.96 -7.64
CA GLY A 147 5.38 7.25 -6.36
C GLY A 147 4.06 7.32 -5.59
N CYS A 148 2.95 7.68 -6.24
CA CYS A 148 1.63 7.71 -5.58
C CYS A 148 1.12 6.28 -5.27
N ARG A 149 0.12 6.18 -4.39
CA ARG A 149 -0.51 4.88 -4.11
C ARG A 149 -1.46 4.52 -5.25
N ILE A 150 -1.64 3.24 -5.55
CA ILE A 150 -2.55 2.78 -6.62
C ILE A 150 -3.96 3.36 -6.49
N ASN A 151 -4.55 3.37 -5.29
CA ASN A 151 -5.89 3.93 -5.10
C ASN A 151 -5.93 5.46 -5.15
N GLU A 152 -4.79 6.14 -5.06
CA GLU A 152 -4.70 7.58 -5.35
C GLU A 152 -4.72 7.76 -6.87
N ALA A 153 -3.88 7.02 -7.60
CA ALA A 153 -3.85 7.04 -9.08
C ALA A 153 -5.23 6.74 -9.68
N LEU A 154 -5.87 5.64 -9.28
CA LEU A 154 -7.17 5.23 -9.81
C LEU A 154 -8.29 6.23 -9.51
N ALA A 155 -8.13 7.11 -8.52
CA ALA A 155 -9.12 8.13 -8.18
C ALA A 155 -9.01 9.41 -9.02
N LEU A 156 -7.92 9.57 -9.78
CA LEU A 156 -7.64 10.80 -10.53
C LEU A 156 -8.62 10.96 -11.69
N SER A 157 -9.11 12.19 -11.83
CA SER A 157 -9.72 12.71 -13.05
C SER A 157 -8.74 13.61 -13.78
N TRP A 158 -8.97 13.87 -15.07
CA TRP A 158 -8.11 14.74 -15.86
C TRP A 158 -7.98 16.17 -15.29
N GLU A 159 -8.99 16.64 -14.55
CA GLU A 159 -8.96 17.92 -13.82
C GLU A 159 -7.93 17.94 -12.67
N ASP A 160 -7.48 16.79 -12.18
CA ASP A 160 -6.45 16.71 -11.13
C ASP A 160 -5.02 16.73 -11.70
N ILE A 161 -4.86 16.82 -13.04
CA ILE A 161 -3.55 16.83 -13.70
C ILE A 161 -3.41 18.10 -14.52
N ASP A 162 -2.58 19.00 -14.01
CA ASP A 162 -2.14 20.18 -14.75
C ASP A 162 -0.97 19.79 -15.68
N LEU A 163 -1.30 19.48 -16.94
CA LEU A 163 -0.33 19.07 -17.95
C LEU A 163 0.52 20.23 -18.48
N ASP A 164 0.14 21.48 -18.21
CA ASP A 164 0.87 22.66 -18.66
C ASP A 164 1.93 23.04 -17.63
N ASN A 165 1.60 22.97 -16.34
CA ASN A 165 2.54 23.16 -15.24
C ASN A 165 3.25 21.86 -14.79
N ALA A 166 2.91 20.72 -15.41
CA ALA A 166 3.46 19.41 -15.10
C ALA A 166 3.27 18.99 -13.63
N VAL A 167 2.06 19.16 -13.10
CA VAL A 167 1.70 18.86 -11.70
C VAL A 167 0.52 17.91 -11.62
N VAL A 168 0.60 16.94 -10.71
CA VAL A 168 -0.50 16.05 -10.33
C VAL A 168 -0.98 16.39 -8.92
N HIS A 169 -2.26 16.72 -8.77
CA HIS A 169 -2.90 17.04 -7.51
C HIS A 169 -3.47 15.79 -6.84
N ILE A 170 -2.83 15.30 -5.78
CA ILE A 170 -3.32 14.14 -5.02
C ILE A 170 -4.28 14.63 -3.93
N THR A 171 -5.58 14.66 -4.26
CA THR A 171 -6.64 15.17 -3.37
C THR A 171 -7.61 14.09 -2.88
N LYS A 172 -7.60 12.90 -3.50
CA LYS A 172 -8.59 11.83 -3.30
C LYS A 172 -8.00 10.44 -3.38
N THR A 173 -8.75 9.46 -2.89
CA THR A 173 -8.40 8.04 -2.99
C THR A 173 -9.66 7.18 -3.10
N LEU A 174 -9.57 6.06 -3.81
CA LEU A 174 -10.63 5.07 -3.89
C LEU A 174 -10.57 4.07 -2.74
N ASN A 175 -11.75 3.73 -2.21
CA ASN A 175 -11.91 2.63 -1.27
C ASN A 175 -12.20 1.29 -2.00
N TYR A 176 -12.32 0.20 -1.24
CA TYR A 176 -12.60 -1.12 -1.80
C TYR A 176 -13.99 -1.26 -2.46
N LYS A 177 -14.91 -0.33 -2.15
CA LYS A 177 -16.25 -0.23 -2.74
C LYS A 177 -16.28 0.68 -3.98
N GLN A 178 -15.11 1.17 -4.43
CA GLN A 178 -14.99 2.11 -5.54
C GLN A 178 -15.62 3.49 -5.27
N GLU A 179 -15.76 3.87 -4.00
CA GLU A 179 -16.21 5.20 -3.62
C GLU A 179 -15.00 6.13 -3.43
N ILE A 180 -15.08 7.34 -3.99
CA ILE A 180 -14.11 8.41 -3.75
C ILE A 180 -14.16 8.80 -2.27
N ASN A 181 -12.98 8.92 -1.67
CA ASN A 181 -12.81 9.33 -0.28
C ASN A 181 -11.68 10.35 -0.14
N SER A 182 -11.74 11.12 0.94
CA SER A 182 -10.59 11.92 1.37
C SER A 182 -9.38 11.03 1.70
N PRO A 183 -8.16 11.47 1.40
CA PRO A 183 -6.94 10.80 1.81
C PRO A 183 -6.90 10.50 3.32
N LYS A 184 -6.09 9.52 3.71
CA LYS A 184 -6.07 9.01 5.10
C LYS A 184 -5.53 10.03 6.11
N SER A 185 -4.66 10.94 5.68
CA SER A 185 -4.00 11.92 6.54
C SER A 185 -3.82 13.25 5.83
N LYS A 186 -3.64 14.34 6.58
CA LYS A 186 -3.32 15.66 6.03
C LYS A 186 -2.10 15.62 5.10
N ALA A 187 -1.05 14.90 5.49
CA ALA A 187 0.17 14.72 4.70
C ALA A 187 -0.03 13.97 3.37
N SER A 188 -1.21 13.38 3.14
CA SER A 188 -1.51 12.68 1.88
C SER A 188 -2.01 13.64 0.79
N TYR A 189 -2.57 14.80 1.18
CA TYR A 189 -2.82 15.91 0.25
C TYR A 189 -1.49 16.50 -0.17
N ARG A 190 -1.19 16.45 -1.46
CA ARG A 190 0.08 16.93 -2.00
C ARG A 190 0.01 17.11 -3.51
N ASP A 191 0.87 17.98 -3.99
CA ASP A 191 1.15 18.16 -5.40
C ASP A 191 2.44 17.41 -5.76
N ILE A 192 2.44 16.74 -6.90
CA ILE A 192 3.58 15.98 -7.39
C ILE A 192 3.97 16.52 -8.76
N SER A 193 5.11 17.19 -8.85
CA SER A 193 5.71 17.54 -10.12
C SER A 193 6.14 16.28 -10.87
N ILE A 194 5.82 16.25 -12.16
CA ILE A 194 6.15 15.18 -13.11
C ILE A 194 7.07 15.71 -14.21
N ASP A 195 7.89 14.84 -14.76
CA ASP A 195 8.83 15.18 -15.83
C ASP A 195 8.14 15.28 -17.21
N SER A 196 8.86 15.85 -18.18
CA SER A 196 8.35 16.07 -19.54
C SER A 196 8.01 14.77 -20.29
N GLU A 197 8.69 13.66 -20.00
CA GLU A 197 8.38 12.36 -20.60
C GLU A 197 7.04 11.84 -20.07
N THR A 198 6.81 11.96 -18.75
CA THR A 198 5.52 11.63 -18.12
C THR A 198 4.38 12.49 -18.67
N VAL A 199 4.60 13.80 -18.85
CA VAL A 199 3.59 14.69 -19.47
C VAL A 199 3.27 14.25 -20.90
N SER A 200 4.30 13.96 -21.70
CA SER A 200 4.13 13.53 -23.09
C SER A 200 3.37 12.20 -23.19
N MET A 201 3.71 11.25 -22.31
CA MET A 201 3.00 9.98 -22.17
C MET A 201 1.53 10.18 -21.82
N LEU A 202 1.22 11.05 -20.84
CA LEU A 202 -0.16 11.33 -20.45
C LEU A 202 -0.96 12.00 -21.56
N LYS A 203 -0.38 12.95 -22.30
CA LYS A 203 -1.02 13.58 -23.48
C LYS A 203 -1.32 12.56 -24.58
N ALA A 204 -0.39 11.64 -24.87
CA ALA A 204 -0.62 10.57 -25.83
C ALA A 204 -1.75 9.62 -25.38
N TYR A 205 -1.72 9.19 -24.12
CA TYR A 205 -2.73 8.34 -23.53
C TYR A 205 -4.13 9.01 -23.49
N GLN A 206 -4.21 10.29 -23.16
CA GLN A 206 -5.48 11.04 -23.14
C GLN A 206 -6.15 11.04 -24.52
N ARG A 207 -5.38 11.31 -25.59
CA ARG A 207 -5.90 11.28 -26.97
C ARG A 207 -6.46 9.90 -27.32
N MET A 208 -5.73 8.86 -26.97
CA MET A 208 -6.13 7.48 -27.23
C MET A 208 -7.38 7.09 -26.43
N GLN A 209 -7.49 7.50 -25.16
CA GLN A 209 -8.68 7.30 -24.35
C GLN A 209 -9.89 8.02 -24.95
N ILE A 210 -9.75 9.26 -25.43
CA ILE A 210 -10.85 9.98 -26.08
C ILE A 210 -11.36 9.23 -27.32
N GLN A 211 -10.44 8.73 -28.17
CA GLN A 211 -10.81 7.97 -29.36
C GLN A 211 -11.58 6.68 -29.01
N GLU A 212 -11.12 5.93 -28.01
CA GLU A 212 -11.81 4.72 -27.55
C GLU A 212 -13.15 5.02 -26.87
N ALA A 213 -13.24 6.12 -26.11
CA ALA A 213 -14.49 6.58 -25.50
C ALA A 213 -15.53 6.93 -26.56
N TRP A 214 -15.13 7.61 -27.64
CA TRP A 214 -15.99 7.94 -28.77
C TRP A 214 -16.52 6.72 -29.51
N LYS A 215 -15.69 5.69 -29.75
CA LYS A 215 -16.13 4.42 -30.34
C LYS A 215 -17.26 3.76 -29.54
N LEU A 216 -17.34 4.07 -28.24
CA LEU A 216 -18.29 3.51 -27.28
C LEU A 216 -19.42 4.49 -26.93
N GLY A 217 -19.51 5.64 -27.61
CA GLY A 217 -20.56 6.64 -27.42
C GLY A 217 -20.53 7.32 -26.05
N ARG A 218 -19.35 7.45 -25.43
CA ARG A 218 -19.20 7.99 -24.07
C ARG A 218 -18.08 9.03 -23.96
N SER A 219 -18.01 9.67 -22.80
CA SER A 219 -16.88 10.50 -22.38
C SER A 219 -16.30 9.94 -21.09
N GLU A 220 -14.98 9.98 -20.95
CA GLU A 220 -14.28 9.54 -19.75
C GLU A 220 -13.63 10.73 -19.06
N LYS A 221 -13.93 10.89 -17.77
CA LYS A 221 -13.29 11.91 -16.92
C LYS A 221 -12.14 11.33 -16.10
N VAL A 222 -12.23 10.05 -15.77
CA VAL A 222 -11.24 9.33 -14.95
C VAL A 222 -10.01 9.06 -15.81
N VAL A 223 -8.83 9.38 -15.28
CA VAL A 223 -7.56 9.20 -15.98
C VAL A 223 -7.37 7.73 -16.32
N PHE A 224 -7.42 6.86 -15.31
CA PHE A 224 -7.18 5.42 -15.46
C PHE A 224 -8.49 4.64 -15.52
N SER A 225 -9.16 4.69 -16.67
CA SER A 225 -10.39 3.92 -16.94
C SER A 225 -10.08 2.64 -17.70
N ASP A 226 -10.66 1.51 -17.29
CA ASP A 226 -10.58 0.24 -18.04
C ASP A 226 -11.79 0.04 -18.97
N PHE A 227 -12.66 1.06 -19.08
CA PHE A 227 -13.84 1.07 -19.93
C PHE A 227 -14.91 0.03 -19.59
N ILE A 228 -14.75 -0.75 -18.52
CA ILE A 228 -15.74 -1.75 -18.08
C ILE A 228 -16.60 -1.18 -16.95
N HIS A 229 -15.95 -0.52 -15.98
CA HIS A 229 -16.61 0.16 -14.86
C HIS A 229 -16.06 1.59 -14.75
N GLU A 230 -16.72 2.45 -13.97
CA GLU A 230 -16.22 3.82 -13.70
C GLU A 230 -14.79 3.81 -13.14
N TYR A 231 -14.50 2.87 -12.24
CA TYR A 231 -13.15 2.63 -11.71
C TYR A 231 -12.73 1.19 -11.94
N PRO A 232 -11.46 0.94 -12.32
CA PRO A 232 -10.93 -0.41 -12.48
C PRO A 232 -11.03 -1.24 -11.20
N ASN A 233 -11.30 -2.54 -11.36
CA ASN A 233 -11.32 -3.45 -10.22
C ASN A 233 -9.90 -3.80 -9.75
N ASN A 234 -9.59 -3.46 -8.50
CA ASN A 234 -8.28 -3.70 -7.89
C ASN A 234 -7.79 -5.16 -7.93
N ARG A 235 -8.68 -6.15 -7.79
CA ARG A 235 -8.32 -7.58 -7.84
C ARG A 235 -7.94 -8.00 -9.26
N THR A 236 -8.67 -7.50 -10.24
CA THR A 236 -8.38 -7.70 -11.66
C THR A 236 -7.02 -7.11 -12.01
N LEU A 237 -6.78 -5.85 -11.62
CA LEU A 237 -5.49 -5.19 -11.83
C LEU A 237 -4.33 -5.93 -11.16
N GLN A 238 -4.49 -6.43 -9.93
CA GLN A 238 -3.46 -7.22 -9.26
C GLN A 238 -3.15 -8.53 -9.98
N THR A 239 -4.18 -9.18 -10.53
CA THR A 239 -4.02 -10.41 -11.30
C THR A 239 -3.27 -10.16 -12.59
N ARG A 240 -3.63 -9.09 -13.32
CA ARG A 240 -2.97 -8.68 -14.55
C ARG A 240 -1.51 -8.30 -14.31
N LEU A 241 -1.24 -7.45 -13.31
CA LEU A 241 0.12 -7.07 -12.95
C LEU A 241 0.98 -8.29 -12.60
N ARG A 242 0.45 -9.26 -11.85
CA ARG A 242 1.15 -10.52 -11.55
C ARG A 242 1.48 -11.31 -12.81
N THR A 243 0.58 -11.34 -13.80
CA THR A 243 0.82 -11.97 -15.09
C THR A 243 1.95 -11.27 -15.85
N HIS A 244 1.95 -9.93 -15.90
CA HIS A 244 3.05 -9.18 -16.53
C HIS A 244 4.39 -9.42 -15.85
N PHE A 245 4.45 -9.42 -14.51
CA PHE A 245 5.69 -9.77 -13.81
C PHE A 245 6.19 -11.17 -14.15
N LYS A 246 5.29 -12.17 -14.21
CA LYS A 246 5.63 -13.54 -14.60
C LYS A 246 6.19 -13.58 -16.02
N ASN A 247 5.53 -12.93 -16.96
CA ASN A 247 5.92 -12.94 -18.38
C ASN A 247 7.21 -12.16 -18.65
N ALA A 248 7.44 -11.07 -17.92
CA ALA A 248 8.69 -10.33 -17.96
C ALA A 248 9.85 -11.09 -17.30
N GLY A 249 9.59 -12.13 -16.49
CA GLY A 249 10.62 -12.86 -15.76
C GLY A 249 11.22 -12.07 -14.58
N VAL A 250 10.42 -11.20 -13.94
CA VAL A 250 10.85 -10.31 -12.84
C VAL A 250 10.09 -10.63 -11.54
N PRO A 251 10.61 -10.28 -10.35
CA PRO A 251 9.93 -10.57 -9.11
C PRO A 251 8.59 -9.83 -8.98
N ASN A 252 7.63 -10.46 -8.30
CA ASN A 252 6.36 -9.82 -7.99
C ASN A 252 6.49 -8.85 -6.80
N ILE A 253 6.60 -7.57 -7.14
CA ILE A 253 6.67 -6.46 -6.17
C ILE A 253 5.31 -5.87 -5.78
N GLY A 254 4.24 -6.24 -6.50
CA GLY A 254 2.90 -5.66 -6.36
C GLY A 254 2.83 -4.16 -6.67
N PHE A 255 1.64 -3.56 -6.56
CA PHE A 255 1.46 -2.13 -6.87
C PHE A 255 2.26 -1.20 -5.95
N HIS A 256 2.32 -1.53 -4.66
CA HIS A 256 3.11 -0.72 -3.71
C HIS A 256 4.61 -0.80 -3.99
N GLY A 257 5.05 -1.84 -4.71
CA GLY A 257 6.42 -1.99 -5.16
C GLY A 257 6.87 -0.85 -6.07
N PHE A 258 6.03 -0.36 -6.99
CA PHE A 258 6.38 0.79 -7.86
C PHE A 258 6.76 2.03 -7.05
N ARG A 259 6.02 2.31 -5.98
CA ARG A 259 6.33 3.39 -5.06
C ARG A 259 7.64 3.16 -4.31
N HIS A 260 7.93 1.92 -3.93
CA HIS A 260 9.22 1.60 -3.33
C HIS A 260 10.37 1.73 -4.33
N THR A 261 10.17 1.33 -5.58
CA THR A 261 11.13 1.53 -6.68
C THR A 261 11.38 3.02 -6.93
N HIS A 262 10.32 3.83 -7.05
CA HIS A 262 10.42 5.30 -7.18
C HIS A 262 11.29 5.91 -6.08
N ALA A 263 10.99 5.57 -4.83
CA ALA A 263 11.73 6.08 -3.69
C ALA A 263 13.20 5.62 -3.66
N SER A 264 13.45 4.35 -4.02
CA SER A 264 14.81 3.81 -4.11
C SER A 264 15.62 4.55 -5.17
N LEU A 265 15.04 4.77 -6.35
CA LEU A 265 15.67 5.55 -7.43
C LEU A 265 16.02 6.96 -6.97
N LEU A 266 15.07 7.71 -6.40
CA LEU A 266 15.34 9.08 -5.97
C LEU A 266 16.38 9.16 -4.83
N LEU A 267 16.37 8.24 -3.87
CA LEU A 267 17.37 8.22 -2.80
C LEU A 267 18.76 7.90 -3.34
N ASN A 268 18.86 6.97 -4.30
CA ASN A 268 20.12 6.63 -4.94
C ASN A 268 20.67 7.79 -5.79
N SER A 269 19.77 8.61 -6.34
CA SER A 269 20.08 9.88 -7.00
C SER A 269 20.40 11.04 -6.03
N GLY A 270 20.28 10.82 -4.71
CA GLY A 270 20.70 11.79 -3.70
C GLY A 270 19.62 12.74 -3.19
N ILE A 271 18.32 12.47 -3.43
CA ILE A 271 17.27 13.32 -2.87
C ILE A 271 17.31 13.31 -1.33
N PRO A 272 17.11 14.45 -0.66
CA PRO A 272 16.95 14.46 0.79
C PRO A 272 15.74 13.64 1.25
N TYR A 273 15.88 12.92 2.37
CA TYR A 273 14.80 12.11 2.95
C TYR A 273 13.53 12.93 3.25
N LYS A 274 13.68 14.20 3.59
CA LYS A 274 12.56 15.11 3.89
C LYS A 274 11.74 15.45 2.64
N GLU A 275 12.41 15.67 1.52
CA GLU A 275 11.76 15.89 0.23
C GLU A 275 11.04 14.62 -0.23
N LEU A 276 11.71 13.46 -0.11
CA LEU A 276 11.07 12.18 -0.41
C LEU A 276 9.85 11.94 0.49
N GLN A 277 9.93 12.25 1.79
CA GLN A 277 8.79 12.14 2.71
C GLN A 277 7.59 12.94 2.19
N THR A 278 7.83 14.18 1.76
CA THR A 278 6.81 15.10 1.24
C THR A 278 6.22 14.57 -0.06
N ARG A 279 7.07 14.21 -1.03
CA ARG A 279 6.65 13.64 -2.32
C ARG A 279 5.82 12.36 -2.16
N LEU A 280 6.20 11.51 -1.21
CA LEU A 280 5.46 10.28 -0.92
C LEU A 280 4.20 10.56 -0.08
N GLY A 281 4.11 11.67 0.64
CA GLY A 281 3.00 11.93 1.58
C GLY A 281 3.03 10.97 2.77
N HIS A 282 4.23 10.75 3.35
CA HIS A 282 4.41 10.04 4.61
C HIS A 282 4.18 10.99 5.79
N SER A 283 3.35 10.59 6.76
CA SER A 283 3.03 11.44 7.92
C SER A 283 4.23 11.69 8.83
N THR A 284 5.19 10.76 8.89
CA THR A 284 6.41 10.89 9.68
C THR A 284 7.63 10.52 8.85
N ILE A 285 8.77 11.19 9.12
CA ILE A 285 10.04 10.89 8.46
C ILE A 285 10.56 9.49 8.82
N SER A 286 10.26 9.02 10.02
CA SER A 286 10.59 7.66 10.49
C SER A 286 10.03 6.59 9.56
N MET A 287 8.84 6.79 8.95
CA MET A 287 8.33 5.84 7.95
C MET A 287 9.27 5.74 6.74
N THR A 288 9.75 6.86 6.21
CA THR A 288 10.69 6.88 5.09
C THR A 288 12.04 6.26 5.49
N MET A 289 12.61 6.70 6.62
CA MET A 289 13.91 6.22 7.10
C MET A 289 13.88 4.71 7.39
N ASN A 290 12.85 4.20 8.08
CA ASN A 290 12.76 2.78 8.43
C ASN A 290 12.64 1.88 7.20
N ILE A 291 11.99 2.34 6.14
CA ILE A 291 11.80 1.57 4.90
C ILE A 291 13.11 1.52 4.09
N TYR A 292 13.86 2.63 4.05
CA TYR A 292 15.03 2.77 3.17
C TYR A 292 16.37 2.90 3.91
N SER A 293 16.42 2.47 5.17
CA SER A 293 17.62 2.55 6.03
C SER A 293 18.81 1.78 5.48
N HIS A 294 18.57 0.72 4.70
CA HIS A 294 19.63 -0.05 4.04
C HIS A 294 20.37 0.76 2.96
N LEU A 295 19.66 1.62 2.21
CA LEU A 295 20.27 2.51 1.21
C LEU A 295 21.15 3.58 1.87
N SER A 296 20.83 3.97 3.11
CA SER A 296 21.66 4.90 3.89
C SER A 296 23.07 4.37 4.13
N LYS A 297 23.25 3.04 4.28
CA LYS A 297 24.57 2.43 4.50
C LYS A 297 25.45 2.47 3.25
N GLU A 298 24.85 2.39 2.07
CA GLU A 298 25.58 2.57 0.81
C GLU A 298 25.95 4.04 0.58
N ASN A 299 25.08 4.96 1.00
CA ASN A 299 25.34 6.40 0.95
C ASN A 299 26.39 6.87 1.96
N GLU A 300 26.62 6.16 3.07
CA GLU A 300 27.68 6.48 4.04
C GLU A 300 29.07 6.48 3.40
N LYS A 301 29.36 5.55 2.48
CA LYS A 301 30.60 5.56 1.70
C LYS A 301 30.71 6.75 0.74
N LYS A 302 29.58 7.27 0.25
CA LYS A 302 29.53 8.49 -0.56
C LYS A 302 29.67 9.75 0.30
N ALA A 303 29.26 9.72 1.58
CA ALA A 303 29.41 10.85 2.51
C ALA A 303 30.88 11.28 2.68
N VAL A 304 31.79 10.30 2.72
CA VAL A 304 33.24 10.54 2.77
C VAL A 304 33.71 11.32 1.55
N SER A 305 33.25 10.97 0.35
CA SER A 305 33.65 11.66 -0.88
C SER A 305 33.03 13.06 -1.02
N TYR A 306 31.89 13.34 -0.36
CA TYR A 306 31.35 14.70 -0.26
C TYR A 306 32.22 15.59 0.64
N PHE A 307 32.72 15.07 1.76
CA PHE A 307 33.63 15.82 2.63
C PHE A 307 34.97 16.10 1.94
N GLU A 308 35.54 15.11 1.25
CA GLU A 308 36.77 15.29 0.45
C GLU A 308 36.59 16.39 -0.61
N LYS A 309 35.47 16.38 -1.33
CA LYS A 309 35.15 17.45 -2.31
C LYS A 309 34.99 18.82 -1.66
N ALA A 310 34.34 18.89 -0.50
CA ALA A 310 34.14 20.12 0.24
C ALA A 310 35.47 20.71 0.75
N ILE A 311 36.38 19.86 1.24
CA ILE A 311 37.73 20.29 1.64
C ILE A 311 38.57 20.69 0.43
N SER A 312 38.52 19.95 -0.69
CA SER A 312 39.31 20.29 -1.89
C SER A 312 38.85 21.56 -2.61
N SER A 313 37.68 22.09 -2.25
CA SER A 313 37.12 23.33 -2.81
C SER A 313 37.31 24.55 -1.91
N ILE A 314 37.97 24.36 -0.76
CA ILE A 314 38.51 25.41 0.10
C ILE A 314 39.97 25.61 -0.28
#